data_AF-A0A9X1VRM8-F1
#
_entry.id   AF-A0A9X1VRM8-F1
#
_cell.length_a   1.000
_cell.length_b   1.000
_cell.length_c   1.000
_cell.angle_alpha   90.00
_cell.angle_beta   90.00
_cell.angle_gamma   90.00
#
_symmetry.space_group_name_H-M   'P 1'
#
loop_
_entity.id
_entity.type
_entity.pdbx_description
1 polymer ?
#
loop_
_entity_poly.entity_id
_entity_poly.type
_entity_poly.pdbx_seq_one_letter_code
_entity_poly.pdbx_strand_id
1 'polypeptide(L)'
;MKKILLSAAFIAVSFTMTAQVGIGTTTVETSAALEIKASDKALLLPRVANTLAITTPVDGMIVYDISTSCVRFYDKGNWSPCLSPAAAGASATIVLAQIGAEGDDPNTVPSIVTIDQLNQLGLNNVVVANEAAYQAYIDANPDMFANPATKAEVQNMVNTVNIAAIVAASNDPADGTPSIADLTAVGVTGMNPANIAQYEVAINNASPAPTTLAELQAIININEDTLAGLIASAEYPVAGLTEAQFTNAGATGLVTANVAAYEAYTAQAEPKPTTLAGLQAIVDEVNTFVSTNAADVVISTTGAIWANKNLGASQVATSSTDAASYGNHYQWGKAQAFTNAYSTANNVAGPVASAAVAGTNFVTNGTAPYDWITPANDFLWNSGTEANPTKTAADPCPTNYRVPTYTELTYEKANLPTANAAGAFASPLKLPVAGARTSSTGALNYVGTYGNYWSSTVSGTTARTLNFNSSTATMTSTNRAYGFSVRCIKE
;
A
#
# COMPACT_ATOMS: atom_id res chain seq x y z
N MET A 1 -93.19 77.22 -11.32
CA MET A 1 -92.17 76.49 -12.09
C MET A 1 -90.74 76.76 -11.58
N LYS A 2 -90.47 76.56 -10.28
CA LYS A 2 -89.09 76.62 -9.70
C LYS A 2 -88.76 75.48 -8.74
N LYS A 3 -89.75 74.67 -8.33
CA LYS A 3 -89.53 73.48 -7.48
C LYS A 3 -89.39 72.15 -8.24
N ILE A 4 -89.64 72.14 -9.56
CA ILE A 4 -89.59 70.93 -10.38
C ILE A 4 -88.19 70.73 -11.02
N LEU A 5 -87.40 71.80 -11.14
CA LEU A 5 -86.03 71.73 -11.68
C LEU A 5 -85.00 71.18 -10.68
N LEU A 6 -85.27 71.24 -9.37
CA LEU A 6 -84.36 70.71 -8.34
C LEU A 6 -84.52 69.19 -8.15
N SER A 7 -85.70 68.64 -8.46
CA SER A 7 -85.97 67.20 -8.34
C SER A 7 -85.44 66.40 -9.53
N ALA A 8 -85.33 67.01 -10.72
CA ALA A 8 -84.74 66.36 -11.90
C ALA A 8 -83.20 66.28 -11.83
N ALA A 9 -82.55 67.19 -11.10
CA ALA A 9 -81.09 67.18 -10.89
C ALA A 9 -80.63 66.10 -9.89
N PHE A 10 -81.52 65.59 -9.03
CA PHE A 10 -81.18 64.59 -8.00
C PHE A 10 -81.39 63.13 -8.44
N ILE A 11 -81.97 62.88 -9.62
CA ILE A 11 -82.25 61.53 -10.14
C ILE A 11 -81.21 61.08 -11.19
N ALA A 12 -80.33 61.98 -11.65
CA ALA A 12 -79.34 61.72 -12.69
C ALA A 12 -77.92 61.34 -12.21
N VAL A 13 -77.73 61.10 -10.90
CA VAL A 13 -76.52 60.44 -10.39
C VAL A 13 -76.92 59.07 -9.89
N SER A 14 -77.03 58.15 -10.85
CA SER A 14 -77.08 56.72 -10.61
C SER A 14 -75.84 56.34 -9.79
N PHE A 15 -76.05 55.94 -8.53
CA PHE A 15 -75.04 55.21 -7.80
C PHE A 15 -74.81 53.87 -8.52
N THR A 16 -73.79 53.77 -9.37
CA THR A 16 -73.18 52.48 -9.67
C THR A 16 -72.38 52.07 -8.43
N MET A 17 -73.05 51.56 -7.40
CA MET A 17 -72.33 50.83 -6.35
C MET A 17 -71.95 49.48 -6.93
N THR A 18 -70.66 49.31 -7.27
CA THR A 18 -70.08 48.00 -7.53
C THR A 18 -70.18 47.19 -6.24
N ALA A 19 -70.99 46.13 -6.23
CA ALA A 19 -71.12 45.22 -5.10
C ALA A 19 -69.91 44.26 -5.05
N GLN A 20 -68.73 44.79 -4.71
CA GLN A 20 -67.59 43.96 -4.31
C GLN A 20 -67.79 43.52 -2.87
N VAL A 21 -67.49 42.26 -2.56
CA VAL A 21 -67.63 41.73 -1.21
C VAL A 21 -66.28 41.78 -0.51
N GLY A 22 -66.11 42.70 0.42
CA GLY A 22 -64.97 42.72 1.35
C GLY A 22 -65.34 42.06 2.67
N ILE A 23 -64.55 41.07 3.10
CA ILE A 23 -64.65 40.48 4.44
C ILE A 23 -63.38 40.86 5.22
N GLY A 24 -63.54 41.69 6.25
CA GLY A 24 -62.40 42.19 7.05
C GLY A 24 -61.62 43.35 6.42
N THR A 25 -62.09 43.91 5.30
CA THR A 25 -61.54 45.11 4.66
C THR A 25 -62.66 46.03 4.18
N THR A 26 -62.44 47.35 4.23
CA THR A 26 -63.32 48.38 3.65
C THR A 26 -62.79 48.92 2.31
N THR A 27 -61.57 48.56 1.95
CA THR A 27 -60.91 48.88 0.68
C THR A 27 -60.65 47.57 -0.03
N VAL A 28 -61.52 47.22 -0.98
CA VAL A 28 -61.35 46.01 -1.79
C VAL A 28 -60.54 46.36 -3.04
N GLU A 29 -59.60 45.49 -3.40
CA GLU A 29 -58.83 45.63 -4.64
C GLU A 29 -59.75 45.70 -5.86
N THR A 30 -59.47 46.63 -6.78
CA THR A 30 -60.38 46.93 -7.90
C THR A 30 -60.63 45.74 -8.84
N SER A 31 -59.70 44.79 -8.88
CA SER A 31 -59.79 43.54 -9.64
C SER A 31 -60.46 42.38 -8.89
N ALA A 32 -60.82 42.55 -7.61
CA ALA A 32 -61.38 41.48 -6.79
C ALA A 32 -62.92 41.57 -6.72
N ALA A 33 -63.60 40.45 -7.00
CA ALA A 33 -65.03 40.31 -6.72
C ALA A 33 -65.29 39.95 -5.24
N LEU A 34 -64.34 39.26 -4.60
CA LEU A 34 -64.32 38.90 -3.18
C LEU A 34 -62.89 39.07 -2.64
N GLU A 35 -62.73 39.83 -1.57
CA GLU A 35 -61.47 39.94 -0.82
C GLU A 35 -61.69 39.60 0.65
N ILE A 36 -60.83 38.73 1.20
CA ILE A 36 -60.86 38.32 2.61
C ILE A 36 -59.53 38.76 3.24
N LYS A 37 -59.57 39.75 4.14
CA LYS A 37 -58.39 40.27 4.84
C LYS A 37 -58.47 39.97 6.33
N ALA A 38 -57.53 39.16 6.82
CA ALA A 38 -57.35 38.87 8.24
C ALA A 38 -55.88 38.57 8.53
N SER A 39 -55.37 38.97 9.70
CA SER A 39 -53.99 38.68 10.12
C SER A 39 -53.85 37.36 10.88
N ASP A 40 -54.96 36.79 11.35
CA ASP A 40 -54.98 35.62 12.24
C ASP A 40 -56.11 34.61 11.90
N LYS A 41 -56.77 34.78 10.75
CA LYS A 41 -57.84 33.89 10.26
C LYS A 41 -57.56 33.46 8.81
N ALA A 42 -58.18 32.36 8.40
CA ALA A 42 -58.07 31.82 7.04
C ALA A 42 -59.45 31.42 6.50
N LEU A 43 -59.55 31.23 5.20
CA LEU A 43 -60.74 30.67 4.57
C LEU A 43 -60.88 29.18 4.95
N LEU A 44 -61.96 28.83 5.63
CA LEU A 44 -62.33 27.44 5.84
C LEU A 44 -63.08 26.94 4.60
N LEU A 45 -62.44 26.06 3.83
CA LEU A 45 -63.03 25.45 2.64
C LEU A 45 -64.17 24.48 3.00
N PRO A 46 -65.15 24.28 2.10
CA PRO A 46 -66.13 23.22 2.22
C PRO A 46 -65.43 21.86 2.36
N ARG A 47 -65.75 21.13 3.43
CA ARG A 47 -65.25 19.78 3.68
C ARG A 47 -66.23 18.77 3.11
N VAL A 48 -65.78 18.02 2.11
CA VAL A 48 -66.59 16.99 1.44
C VAL A 48 -66.03 15.61 1.75
N ALA A 49 -66.88 14.59 1.82
CA ALA A 49 -66.45 13.23 2.13
C ALA A 49 -65.38 12.74 1.12
N ASN A 50 -65.59 13.05 -0.16
CA ASN A 50 -64.63 12.93 -1.26
C ASN A 50 -65.15 13.76 -2.46
N THR A 51 -64.37 13.86 -3.54
CA THR A 51 -64.77 14.61 -4.74
C THR A 51 -66.03 14.09 -5.44
N LEU A 52 -66.40 12.81 -5.28
CA LEU A 52 -67.63 12.23 -5.86
C LEU A 52 -68.90 12.71 -5.14
N ALA A 53 -68.78 13.31 -3.96
CA ALA A 53 -69.91 13.91 -3.25
C ALA A 53 -70.48 15.16 -3.97
N ILE A 54 -69.75 15.70 -4.95
CA ILE A 54 -70.17 16.82 -5.79
C ILE A 54 -70.58 16.27 -7.15
N THR A 55 -71.90 16.14 -7.38
CA THR A 55 -72.46 15.47 -8.56
C THR A 55 -72.44 16.32 -9.84
N THR A 56 -72.27 17.64 -9.72
CA THR A 56 -72.19 18.58 -10.86
C THR A 56 -71.12 19.65 -10.59
N PRO A 57 -69.82 19.28 -10.57
CA PRO A 57 -68.74 20.22 -10.32
C PRO A 57 -68.60 21.24 -11.46
N VAL A 58 -68.22 22.47 -11.12
CA VAL A 58 -68.02 23.58 -12.07
C VAL A 58 -66.59 24.10 -11.91
N ASP A 59 -65.98 24.50 -13.02
CA ASP A 59 -64.62 25.05 -13.04
C ASP A 59 -64.49 26.24 -12.06
N GLY A 60 -63.43 26.22 -11.25
CA GLY A 60 -63.16 27.20 -10.19
C GLY A 60 -63.61 26.79 -8.78
N MET A 61 -64.24 25.62 -8.60
CA MET A 61 -64.55 25.10 -7.26
C MET A 61 -63.27 24.69 -6.50
N ILE A 62 -63.23 24.96 -5.18
CA ILE A 62 -62.13 24.55 -4.27
C ILE A 62 -62.74 23.88 -3.03
N VAL A 63 -62.22 22.72 -2.64
CA VAL A 63 -62.72 21.92 -1.51
C VAL A 63 -61.59 21.31 -0.69
N TYR A 64 -61.93 20.91 0.54
CA TYR A 64 -61.11 20.00 1.33
C TYR A 64 -61.74 18.60 1.27
N ASP A 65 -61.03 17.66 0.64
CA ASP A 65 -61.45 16.26 0.51
C ASP A 65 -61.04 15.49 1.77
N ILE A 66 -62.03 15.01 2.53
CA ILE A 66 -61.81 14.29 3.80
C ILE A 66 -61.16 12.92 3.55
N SER A 67 -61.53 12.22 2.49
CA SER A 67 -61.00 10.87 2.19
C SER A 67 -59.49 10.87 1.95
N THR A 68 -58.97 11.96 1.39
CA THR A 68 -57.54 12.14 1.10
C THR A 68 -56.86 13.17 2.00
N SER A 69 -57.61 13.79 2.91
CA SER A 69 -57.14 14.82 3.84
C SER A 69 -56.34 15.94 3.17
N CYS A 70 -56.83 16.45 2.03
CA CYS A 70 -56.11 17.45 1.25
C CYS A 70 -57.03 18.45 0.52
N VAL A 71 -56.47 19.58 0.09
CA VAL A 71 -57.18 20.60 -0.71
C VAL A 71 -57.11 20.23 -2.21
N ARG A 72 -58.22 20.42 -2.92
CA ARG A 72 -58.34 20.19 -4.38
C ARG A 72 -59.14 21.31 -5.04
N PHE A 73 -58.85 21.58 -6.31
CA PHE A 73 -59.66 22.48 -7.14
C PHE A 73 -60.17 21.76 -8.40
N TYR A 74 -61.27 22.24 -8.97
CA TYR A 74 -61.85 21.69 -10.19
C TYR A 74 -61.58 22.64 -11.37
N ASP A 75 -61.04 22.11 -12.46
CA ASP A 75 -60.78 22.85 -13.69
C ASP A 75 -60.85 21.90 -14.90
N LYS A 76 -61.36 22.40 -16.03
CA LYS A 76 -61.48 21.67 -17.31
C LYS A 76 -62.06 20.27 -17.17
N GLY A 77 -63.12 20.16 -16.37
CA GLY A 77 -63.83 18.89 -16.20
C GLY A 77 -63.16 17.88 -15.27
N ASN A 78 -62.10 18.24 -14.53
CA ASN A 78 -61.36 17.32 -13.66
C ASN A 78 -61.00 17.96 -12.30
N TRP A 79 -60.93 17.13 -11.25
CA TRP A 79 -60.35 17.54 -9.96
C TRP A 79 -58.82 17.44 -10.01
N SER A 80 -58.12 18.47 -9.52
CA SER A 80 -56.66 18.48 -9.36
C SER A 80 -56.18 17.32 -8.48
N PRO A 81 -54.91 16.91 -8.55
CA PRO A 81 -54.26 16.17 -7.46
C PRO A 81 -54.30 16.94 -6.13
N CYS A 82 -53.90 16.28 -5.02
CA CYS A 82 -53.76 16.96 -3.74
C CYS A 82 -52.78 18.13 -3.85
N LEU A 83 -53.22 19.32 -3.44
CA LEU A 83 -52.32 20.46 -3.27
C LEU A 83 -51.50 20.22 -1.99
N SER A 84 -50.24 19.81 -2.14
CA SER A 84 -49.28 19.72 -1.04
C SER A 84 -48.40 20.97 -0.97
N PRO A 85 -47.91 21.37 0.23
CA PRO A 85 -46.81 22.32 0.31
C PRO A 85 -45.61 21.75 -0.46
N ALA A 86 -44.95 22.57 -1.28
CA ALA A 86 -43.77 22.16 -2.00
C ALA A 86 -42.63 21.84 -1.00
N ALA A 87 -42.31 20.57 -0.81
CA ALA A 87 -40.93 20.17 -0.55
C ALA A 87 -40.30 19.94 -1.93
N ALA A 88 -39.65 20.97 -2.47
CA ALA A 88 -38.89 20.86 -3.71
C ALA A 88 -37.61 20.07 -3.46
N GLY A 89 -37.73 18.76 -3.27
CA GLY A 89 -36.64 17.85 -3.64
C GLY A 89 -36.57 17.88 -5.16
N ALA A 90 -35.54 18.49 -5.72
CA ALA A 90 -35.27 18.35 -7.14
C ALA A 90 -35.05 16.86 -7.43
N SER A 91 -35.61 16.33 -8.52
CA SER A 91 -35.23 14.99 -8.97
C SER A 91 -33.70 14.98 -9.20
N ALA A 92 -32.99 13.89 -8.88
CA ALA A 92 -31.56 13.77 -9.14
C ALA A 92 -31.19 14.15 -10.59
N THR A 93 -32.10 13.93 -11.54
CA THR A 93 -32.00 14.37 -12.94
C THR A 93 -31.91 15.90 -13.10
N ILE A 94 -32.64 16.67 -12.29
CA ILE A 94 -32.61 18.14 -12.31
C ILE A 94 -31.29 18.65 -11.74
N VAL A 95 -30.81 18.06 -10.64
CA VAL A 95 -29.52 18.44 -10.04
C VAL A 95 -28.37 18.14 -11.02
N LEU A 96 -28.38 16.98 -11.66
CA LEU A 96 -27.37 16.63 -12.66
C LEU A 96 -27.42 17.54 -13.91
N ALA A 97 -28.62 17.91 -14.36
CA ALA A 97 -28.78 18.87 -15.46
C ALA A 97 -28.29 20.27 -15.07
N GLN A 98 -28.54 20.69 -13.82
CA GLN A 98 -28.02 21.94 -13.29
C GLN A 98 -26.49 21.95 -13.28
N ILE A 99 -25.86 20.93 -12.67
CA ILE A 99 -24.38 20.84 -12.60
C ILE A 99 -23.77 20.80 -14.01
N GLY A 100 -24.37 20.04 -14.93
CA GLY A 100 -23.90 19.97 -16.32
C GLY A 100 -23.98 21.31 -17.06
N ALA A 101 -24.99 22.13 -16.78
CA ALA A 101 -25.12 23.46 -17.37
C ALA A 101 -24.23 24.52 -16.72
N GLU A 102 -24.01 24.42 -15.40
CA GLU A 102 -23.11 25.32 -14.64
C GLU A 102 -21.62 25.05 -14.97
N GLY A 103 -21.27 23.83 -15.39
CA GLY A 103 -19.92 23.45 -15.82
C GLY A 103 -19.69 23.46 -17.35
N ASP A 104 -20.58 24.05 -18.15
CA ASP A 104 -20.49 24.08 -19.62
C ASP A 104 -19.64 25.28 -20.13
N ASP A 105 -19.03 25.18 -21.32
CA ASP A 105 -18.33 26.31 -21.97
C ASP A 105 -19.25 27.02 -23.00
N PRO A 106 -19.49 28.35 -22.91
CA PRO A 106 -18.94 29.29 -21.95
C PRO A 106 -19.60 29.22 -20.58
N ASN A 107 -18.78 29.17 -19.52
CA ASN A 107 -19.27 29.30 -18.15
C ASN A 107 -19.75 30.75 -17.94
N THR A 108 -21.06 30.92 -17.97
CA THR A 108 -21.73 32.23 -17.85
C THR A 108 -22.56 32.34 -16.57
N VAL A 109 -22.67 31.26 -15.79
CA VAL A 109 -23.51 31.19 -14.59
C VAL A 109 -22.70 30.53 -13.47
N PRO A 110 -22.35 31.26 -12.40
CA PRO A 110 -21.70 30.67 -11.24
C PRO A 110 -22.53 29.54 -10.64
N SER A 111 -21.87 28.47 -10.23
CA SER A 111 -22.54 27.33 -9.62
C SER A 111 -23.21 27.70 -8.30
N ILE A 112 -24.49 27.35 -8.17
CA ILE A 112 -25.27 27.52 -6.94
C ILE A 112 -25.67 26.18 -6.31
N VAL A 113 -24.97 25.10 -6.68
CA VAL A 113 -25.29 23.76 -6.17
C VAL A 113 -25.11 23.68 -4.65
N THR A 114 -26.09 23.14 -3.94
CA THR A 114 -26.04 23.00 -2.47
C THR A 114 -25.69 21.58 -2.04
N ILE A 115 -25.25 21.43 -0.78
CA ILE A 115 -25.02 20.11 -0.16
C ILE A 115 -26.28 19.25 -0.18
N ASP A 116 -27.46 19.85 0.03
CA ASP A 116 -28.73 19.13 -0.03
C ASP A 116 -29.01 18.58 -1.44
N GLN A 117 -28.64 19.31 -2.49
CA GLN A 117 -28.74 18.85 -3.87
C GLN A 117 -27.73 17.73 -4.16
N LEU A 118 -26.49 17.84 -3.70
CA LEU A 118 -25.47 16.78 -3.85
C LEU A 118 -25.87 15.51 -3.10
N ASN A 119 -26.41 15.63 -1.89
CA ASN A 119 -26.90 14.49 -1.11
C ASN A 119 -28.06 13.76 -1.81
N GLN A 120 -28.91 14.46 -2.58
CA GLN A 120 -29.98 13.84 -3.36
C GLN A 120 -29.48 12.92 -4.48
N LEU A 121 -28.21 13.07 -4.91
CA LEU A 121 -27.59 12.19 -5.91
C LEU A 121 -27.15 10.84 -5.31
N GLY A 122 -27.19 10.69 -3.97
CA GLY A 122 -26.71 9.51 -3.26
C GLY A 122 -25.21 9.28 -3.44
N LEU A 123 -24.44 10.37 -3.42
CA LEU A 123 -22.99 10.35 -3.45
C LEU A 123 -22.45 9.87 -2.10
N ASN A 124 -21.24 9.32 -2.11
CA ASN A 124 -20.50 9.01 -0.91
C ASN A 124 -19.63 10.21 -0.52
N ASN A 125 -19.36 10.36 0.79
CA ASN A 125 -18.35 11.27 1.32
C ASN A 125 -18.59 12.75 0.99
N VAL A 126 -19.84 13.20 0.87
CA VAL A 126 -20.14 14.63 0.72
C VAL A 126 -19.86 15.34 2.05
N VAL A 127 -18.95 16.31 2.05
CA VAL A 127 -18.53 17.06 3.25
C VAL A 127 -19.19 18.42 3.25
N VAL A 128 -20.02 18.69 4.27
CA VAL A 128 -20.83 19.93 4.37
C VAL A 128 -19.97 21.20 4.30
N ALA A 129 -18.78 21.17 4.93
CA ALA A 129 -17.87 22.32 4.95
C ALA A 129 -17.30 22.69 3.57
N ASN A 130 -17.38 21.78 2.58
CA ASN A 130 -16.79 21.95 1.26
C ASN A 130 -17.78 22.47 0.21
N GLU A 131 -18.99 22.90 0.58
CA GLU A 131 -20.01 23.41 -0.38
C GLU A 131 -19.44 24.44 -1.36
N ALA A 132 -18.80 25.49 -0.84
CA ALA A 132 -18.21 26.54 -1.66
C ALA A 132 -17.05 26.04 -2.54
N ALA A 133 -16.32 25.03 -2.08
CA ALA A 133 -15.23 24.42 -2.84
C ALA A 133 -15.77 23.53 -3.98
N TYR A 134 -16.90 22.84 -3.77
CA TYR A 134 -17.58 22.10 -4.83
C TYR A 134 -18.11 23.04 -5.92
N GLN A 135 -18.75 24.15 -5.53
CA GLN A 135 -19.22 25.18 -6.46
C GLN A 135 -18.04 25.77 -7.27
N ALA A 136 -16.97 26.18 -6.60
CA ALA A 136 -15.78 26.72 -7.25
C ALA A 136 -15.12 25.71 -8.21
N TYR A 137 -15.14 24.42 -7.88
CA TYR A 137 -14.62 23.38 -8.75
C TYR A 137 -15.45 23.22 -10.02
N ILE A 138 -16.78 23.24 -9.92
CA ILE A 138 -17.66 23.22 -11.09
C ILE A 138 -17.35 24.41 -12.00
N ASP A 139 -17.22 25.61 -11.42
CA ASP A 139 -16.99 26.83 -12.18
C ASP A 139 -15.60 26.91 -12.83
N ALA A 140 -14.57 26.39 -12.15
CA ALA A 140 -13.18 26.48 -12.59
C ALA A 140 -12.80 25.44 -13.66
N ASN A 141 -13.68 24.48 -13.94
CA ASN A 141 -13.38 23.37 -14.83
C ASN A 141 -14.49 23.17 -15.89
N PRO A 142 -14.63 24.12 -16.83
CA PRO A 142 -15.59 24.00 -17.92
C PRO A 142 -15.33 22.74 -18.76
N ASP A 143 -16.40 22.16 -19.32
CA ASP A 143 -16.44 20.91 -20.11
C ASP A 143 -16.04 19.62 -19.37
N MET A 144 -15.75 19.66 -18.06
CA MET A 144 -15.46 18.43 -17.28
C MET A 144 -16.70 17.62 -16.91
N PHE A 145 -17.90 18.22 -16.98
CA PHE A 145 -19.16 17.55 -16.74
C PHE A 145 -19.89 17.37 -18.07
N ALA A 146 -20.54 16.21 -18.26
CA ALA A 146 -21.50 16.08 -19.34
C ALA A 146 -22.67 17.05 -19.11
N ASN A 147 -23.44 17.38 -20.15
CA ASN A 147 -24.67 18.16 -20.04
C ASN A 147 -25.86 17.32 -20.56
N PRO A 148 -26.65 16.66 -19.68
CA PRO A 148 -26.59 16.65 -18.20
C PRO A 148 -25.40 15.88 -17.61
N ALA A 149 -24.94 16.26 -16.41
CA ALA A 149 -23.81 15.62 -15.74
C ALA A 149 -24.14 14.17 -15.38
N THR A 150 -23.12 13.34 -15.18
CA THR A 150 -23.29 11.99 -14.65
C THR A 150 -22.98 11.93 -13.16
N LYS A 151 -23.65 11.03 -12.42
CA LYS A 151 -23.36 10.80 -11.01
C LYS A 151 -21.87 10.48 -10.76
N ALA A 152 -21.23 9.78 -11.69
CA ALA A 152 -19.81 9.40 -11.57
C ALA A 152 -18.88 10.62 -11.69
N GLU A 153 -19.17 11.54 -12.62
CA GLU A 153 -18.44 12.81 -12.74
C GLU A 153 -18.55 13.64 -11.45
N VAL A 154 -19.77 13.76 -10.91
CA VAL A 154 -19.99 14.50 -9.66
C VAL A 154 -19.32 13.81 -8.47
N GLN A 155 -19.31 12.46 -8.41
CA GLN A 155 -18.58 11.73 -7.36
C GLN A 155 -17.06 11.97 -7.45
N ASN A 156 -16.51 12.02 -8.66
CA ASN A 156 -15.08 12.28 -8.87
C ASN A 156 -14.71 13.71 -8.43
N MET A 157 -15.55 14.69 -8.74
CA MET A 157 -15.40 16.06 -8.23
C MET A 157 -15.42 16.09 -6.69
N VAL A 158 -16.42 15.46 -6.06
CA VAL A 158 -16.51 15.42 -4.59
C VAL A 158 -15.24 14.83 -3.97
N ASN A 159 -14.77 13.70 -4.51
CA ASN A 159 -13.55 13.06 -4.03
C ASN A 159 -12.32 13.98 -4.19
N THR A 160 -12.18 14.61 -5.35
CA THR A 160 -11.03 15.47 -5.68
C THR A 160 -10.99 16.70 -4.79
N VAL A 161 -12.12 17.41 -4.64
CA VAL A 161 -12.22 18.59 -3.78
C VAL A 161 -11.95 18.25 -2.32
N ASN A 162 -12.50 17.13 -1.83
CA ASN A 162 -12.29 16.68 -0.46
C ASN A 162 -10.82 16.36 -0.17
N ILE A 163 -10.15 15.64 -1.07
CA ILE A 163 -8.74 15.31 -0.90
C ILE A 163 -7.88 16.56 -0.97
N ALA A 164 -8.18 17.49 -1.89
CA ALA A 164 -7.49 18.77 -1.95
C ALA A 164 -7.64 19.58 -0.66
N ALA A 165 -8.82 19.55 -0.02
CA ALA A 165 -9.04 20.19 1.28
C ALA A 165 -8.21 19.53 2.40
N ILE A 166 -8.12 18.20 2.43
CA ILE A 166 -7.26 17.44 3.38
C ILE A 166 -5.78 17.81 3.20
N VAL A 167 -5.30 17.84 1.96
CA VAL A 167 -3.92 18.22 1.65
C VAL A 167 -3.64 19.66 2.06
N ALA A 168 -4.54 20.60 1.73
CA ALA A 168 -4.38 22.01 2.07
C ALA A 168 -4.42 22.27 3.59
N ALA A 169 -5.12 21.43 4.34
CA ALA A 169 -5.22 21.54 5.79
C ALA A 169 -4.03 20.93 6.53
N SER A 170 -3.24 20.06 5.89
CA SER A 170 -2.14 19.33 6.53
C SER A 170 -0.91 20.22 6.72
N ASN A 171 -0.24 20.14 7.88
CA ASN A 171 0.92 20.97 8.21
C ASN A 171 2.15 20.17 8.67
N ASP A 172 3.31 20.79 8.52
CA ASP A 172 4.56 20.37 9.16
C ASP A 172 5.20 21.60 9.84
N PRO A 173 5.21 21.69 11.19
CA PRO A 173 4.80 20.65 12.13
C PRO A 173 3.29 20.48 12.22
N ALA A 174 2.86 19.27 12.61
CA ALA A 174 1.46 18.94 12.81
C ALA A 174 0.77 19.84 13.85
N ASP A 175 -0.42 20.33 13.52
CA ASP A 175 -1.28 21.14 14.41
C ASP A 175 -2.56 20.42 14.86
N GLY A 176 -2.79 19.20 14.38
CA GLY A 176 -3.98 18.40 14.65
C GLY A 176 -5.05 18.48 13.55
N THR A 177 -4.77 19.18 12.46
CA THR A 177 -5.63 19.33 11.29
C THR A 177 -4.91 18.83 10.04
N PRO A 178 -5.49 17.92 9.24
CA PRO A 178 -6.80 17.29 9.37
C PRO A 178 -6.86 16.33 10.56
N SER A 179 -8.04 16.19 11.15
CA SER A 179 -8.32 15.22 12.21
C SER A 179 -8.64 13.83 11.63
N ILE A 180 -8.66 12.80 12.48
CA ILE A 180 -9.13 11.45 12.10
C ILE A 180 -10.56 11.48 11.55
N ALA A 181 -11.41 12.37 12.07
CA ALA A 181 -12.78 12.51 11.60
C ALA A 181 -12.82 13.08 10.16
N ASP A 182 -11.94 14.03 9.84
CA ASP A 182 -11.83 14.60 8.50
C ASP A 182 -11.33 13.55 7.50
N LEU A 183 -10.30 12.79 7.86
CA LEU A 183 -9.78 11.70 7.04
C LEU A 183 -10.83 10.59 6.83
N THR A 184 -11.60 10.27 7.87
CA THR A 184 -12.70 9.28 7.76
C THR A 184 -13.81 9.80 6.85
N ALA A 185 -14.13 11.09 6.91
CA ALA A 185 -15.17 11.72 6.11
C ALA A 185 -14.85 11.67 4.60
N VAL A 186 -13.58 11.69 4.21
CA VAL A 186 -13.17 11.53 2.80
C VAL A 186 -13.04 10.08 2.35
N GLY A 187 -13.20 9.12 3.28
CA GLY A 187 -13.22 7.68 3.00
C GLY A 187 -11.93 6.93 3.36
N VAL A 188 -10.99 7.57 4.07
CA VAL A 188 -9.81 6.86 4.61
C VAL A 188 -10.26 5.90 5.71
N THR A 189 -9.70 4.70 5.72
CA THR A 189 -10.02 3.65 6.70
C THR A 189 -8.74 3.09 7.35
N GLY A 190 -8.91 2.31 8.42
CA GLY A 190 -7.80 1.59 9.04
C GLY A 190 -6.89 2.42 9.94
N MET A 191 -7.23 3.70 10.18
CA MET A 191 -6.43 4.65 10.95
C MET A 191 -6.36 4.35 12.47
N ASN A 192 -5.20 4.59 13.07
CA ASN A 192 -4.89 4.58 14.48
C ASN A 192 -4.89 6.02 15.01
N PRO A 193 -5.82 6.38 15.91
CA PRO A 193 -5.90 7.73 16.46
C PRO A 193 -4.62 8.24 17.14
N ALA A 194 -3.72 7.35 17.57
CA ALA A 194 -2.44 7.73 18.16
C ALA A 194 -1.45 8.35 17.16
N ASN A 195 -1.64 8.09 15.86
CA ASN A 195 -0.70 8.47 14.80
C ASN A 195 -1.13 9.72 14.02
N ILE A 196 -2.14 10.45 14.49
CA ILE A 196 -2.72 11.59 13.75
C ILE A 196 -1.68 12.65 13.34
N ALA A 197 -0.75 13.00 14.23
CA ALA A 197 0.31 13.96 13.91
C ALA A 197 1.26 13.46 12.80
N GLN A 198 1.45 12.14 12.68
CA GLN A 198 2.29 11.54 11.65
C GLN A 198 1.58 11.53 10.30
N TYR A 199 0.27 11.24 10.28
CA TYR A 199 -0.53 11.32 9.06
C TYR A 199 -0.52 12.72 8.47
N GLU A 200 -0.71 13.75 9.31
CA GLU A 200 -0.71 15.14 8.90
C GLU A 200 0.63 15.53 8.23
N VAL A 201 1.74 15.27 8.90
CA VAL A 201 3.09 15.54 8.36
C VAL A 201 3.34 14.75 7.08
N ALA A 202 2.93 13.48 7.02
CA ALA A 202 3.14 12.63 5.85
C ALA A 202 2.33 13.10 4.63
N ILE A 203 1.10 13.57 4.83
CA ILE A 203 0.27 14.15 3.76
C ILE A 203 0.89 15.46 3.26
N ASN A 204 1.30 16.36 4.17
CA ASN A 204 1.92 17.64 3.80
C ASN A 204 3.23 17.46 3.00
N ASN A 205 4.04 16.47 3.37
CA ASN A 205 5.34 16.21 2.75
C ASN A 205 5.27 15.32 1.49
N ALA A 206 4.10 14.82 1.11
CA ALA A 206 3.94 13.96 -0.06
C ALA A 206 4.25 14.69 -1.38
N SER A 207 5.10 14.08 -2.22
CA SER A 207 5.47 14.61 -3.54
C SER A 207 5.47 13.50 -4.61
N PRO A 208 4.53 13.51 -5.57
CA PRO A 208 3.45 14.48 -5.73
C PRO A 208 2.42 14.40 -4.59
N ALA A 209 1.71 15.52 -4.35
CA ALA A 209 0.60 15.53 -3.40
C ALA A 209 -0.51 14.57 -3.86
N PRO A 210 -1.18 13.84 -2.95
CA PRO A 210 -2.20 12.88 -3.33
C PRO A 210 -3.40 13.58 -3.96
N THR A 211 -3.91 13.03 -5.06
CA THR A 211 -5.08 13.55 -5.78
C THR A 211 -6.26 12.57 -5.77
N THR A 212 -5.99 11.32 -5.40
CA THR A 212 -6.99 10.24 -5.33
C THR A 212 -7.04 9.61 -3.94
N LEU A 213 -8.19 9.01 -3.60
CA LEU A 213 -8.36 8.34 -2.31
C LEU A 213 -7.37 7.18 -2.14
N ALA A 214 -7.02 6.51 -3.25
CA ALA A 214 -6.05 5.43 -3.24
C ALA A 214 -4.64 5.93 -2.88
N GLU A 215 -4.21 7.07 -3.44
CA GLU A 215 -2.93 7.70 -3.09
C GLU A 215 -2.92 8.17 -1.64
N LEU A 216 -4.00 8.82 -1.18
CA LEU A 216 -4.13 9.25 0.21
C LEU A 216 -4.11 8.07 1.18
N GLN A 217 -4.85 7.00 0.89
CA GLN A 217 -4.88 5.78 1.72
C GLN A 217 -3.51 5.09 1.77
N ALA A 218 -2.73 5.10 0.66
CA ALA A 218 -1.39 4.54 0.64
C ALA A 218 -0.43 5.29 1.59
N ILE A 219 -0.51 6.63 1.63
CA ILE A 219 0.27 7.46 2.58
C ILE A 219 -0.07 7.09 4.02
N ILE A 220 -1.37 6.94 4.33
CA ILE A 220 -1.82 6.57 5.68
C ILE A 220 -1.34 5.17 6.06
N ASN A 221 -1.49 4.18 5.17
CA ASN A 221 -1.11 2.80 5.45
C ASN A 221 0.39 2.65 5.77
N ILE A 222 1.28 3.45 5.15
CA ILE A 222 2.73 3.46 5.48
C ILE A 222 2.97 3.86 6.94
N ASN A 223 2.12 4.72 7.49
CA ASN A 223 2.21 5.20 8.87
C ASN A 223 1.48 4.30 9.87
N GLU A 224 0.93 3.19 9.41
CA GLU A 224 0.17 2.23 10.23
C GLU A 224 0.92 0.96 10.57
N ASP A 225 2.22 0.92 10.26
CA ASP A 225 3.09 -0.16 10.63
C ASP A 225 3.31 -0.19 12.15
N THR A 226 2.40 -0.90 12.83
CA THR A 226 2.62 -1.33 14.21
C THR A 226 3.81 -2.28 14.27
N LEU A 227 4.47 -2.35 15.42
CA LEU A 227 5.52 -3.34 15.71
C LEU A 227 5.09 -4.77 15.30
N ALA A 228 3.85 -5.17 15.60
CA ALA A 228 3.34 -6.49 15.24
C ALA A 228 3.16 -6.66 13.72
N GLY A 229 2.71 -5.61 13.02
CA GLY A 229 2.58 -5.59 11.56
C GLY A 229 3.92 -5.71 10.86
N LEU A 230 4.90 -4.89 11.26
CA LEU A 230 6.27 -4.97 10.72
C LEU A 230 6.88 -6.35 10.93
N ILE A 231 6.76 -6.88 12.15
CA ILE A 231 7.27 -8.21 12.45
C ILE A 231 6.55 -9.26 11.61
N ALA A 232 5.22 -9.21 11.44
CA ALA A 232 4.50 -10.16 10.61
C ALA A 232 4.95 -10.12 9.14
N SER A 233 5.20 -8.93 8.59
CA SER A 233 5.62 -8.70 7.21
C SER A 233 7.11 -9.00 6.93
N ALA A 234 7.96 -9.12 7.96
CA ALA A 234 9.37 -9.43 7.74
C ALA A 234 9.53 -10.83 7.13
N GLU A 235 10.10 -10.89 5.92
CA GLU A 235 10.34 -12.10 5.14
C GLU A 235 11.82 -12.33 4.84
N TYR A 236 12.17 -13.58 4.51
CA TYR A 236 13.48 -13.96 3.98
C TYR A 236 13.23 -15.07 2.95
N PRO A 237 13.79 -15.00 1.72
CA PRO A 237 14.91 -14.15 1.27
C PRO A 237 14.52 -12.86 0.52
N VAL A 238 13.30 -12.37 0.68
CA VAL A 238 12.83 -11.16 0.01
C VAL A 238 13.03 -9.98 0.96
N ALA A 239 13.73 -8.95 0.51
CA ALA A 239 13.84 -7.68 1.22
C ALA A 239 12.84 -6.68 0.61
N GLY A 240 11.92 -6.18 1.42
CA GLY A 240 10.87 -5.24 1.01
C GLY A 240 10.51 -4.18 2.05
N LEU A 241 10.94 -4.35 3.31
CA LEU A 241 10.70 -3.36 4.36
C LEU A 241 11.65 -2.16 4.24
N THR A 242 11.13 -0.98 4.58
CA THR A 242 11.88 0.29 4.52
C THR A 242 12.30 0.77 5.90
N GLU A 243 13.32 1.63 5.95
CA GLU A 243 13.80 2.27 7.19
C GLU A 243 12.69 3.00 7.94
N ALA A 244 11.75 3.63 7.22
CA ALA A 244 10.60 4.31 7.79
C ALA A 244 9.69 3.34 8.56
N GLN A 245 9.47 2.13 8.04
CA GLN A 245 8.63 1.13 8.71
C GLN A 245 9.27 0.65 10.02
N PHE A 246 10.60 0.44 10.04
CA PHE A 246 11.33 0.13 11.27
C PHE A 246 11.26 1.29 12.28
N THR A 247 11.37 2.54 11.80
CA THR A 247 11.23 3.74 12.64
C THR A 247 9.83 3.82 13.25
N ASN A 248 8.79 3.59 12.45
CA ASN A 248 7.38 3.60 12.86
C ASN A 248 7.07 2.48 13.88
N ALA A 249 7.71 1.31 13.72
CA ALA A 249 7.66 0.24 14.71
C ALA A 249 8.38 0.58 16.04
N GLY A 250 9.09 1.70 16.10
CA GLY A 250 9.79 2.21 17.27
C GLY A 250 11.27 1.85 17.36
N ALA A 251 11.84 1.19 16.34
CA ALA A 251 13.26 0.87 16.31
C ALA A 251 14.10 2.13 16.09
N THR A 252 15.27 2.18 16.72
CA THR A 252 16.19 3.32 16.70
C THR A 252 17.59 2.88 16.28
N GLY A 253 18.46 3.84 15.94
CA GLY A 253 19.84 3.54 15.52
C GLY A 253 19.92 2.82 14.16
N LEU A 254 18.90 2.98 13.31
CA LEU A 254 18.85 2.37 11.99
C LEU A 254 19.95 2.94 11.09
N VAL A 255 20.51 2.07 10.26
CA VAL A 255 21.47 2.41 9.20
C VAL A 255 20.84 1.98 7.89
N THR A 256 20.62 2.91 6.96
CA THR A 256 19.94 2.65 5.68
C THR A 256 20.52 1.47 4.92
N ALA A 257 21.85 1.31 4.92
CA ALA A 257 22.53 0.20 4.25
C ALA A 257 22.24 -1.18 4.87
N ASN A 258 21.74 -1.23 6.11
CA ASN A 258 21.50 -2.45 6.88
C ASN A 258 20.02 -2.86 6.93
N VAL A 259 19.11 -2.08 6.35
CA VAL A 259 17.66 -2.31 6.44
C VAL A 259 17.25 -3.71 5.97
N ALA A 260 17.79 -4.15 4.83
CA ALA A 260 17.54 -5.50 4.31
C ALA A 260 18.01 -6.60 5.29
N ALA A 261 19.09 -6.36 6.03
CA ALA A 261 19.54 -7.28 7.07
C ALA A 261 18.62 -7.26 8.29
N TYR A 262 18.14 -6.10 8.74
CA TYR A 262 17.18 -6.07 9.84
C TYR A 262 15.93 -6.90 9.54
N GLU A 263 15.40 -6.80 8.32
CA GLU A 263 14.28 -7.62 7.85
C GLU A 263 14.62 -9.10 7.85
N ALA A 264 15.72 -9.49 7.18
CA ALA A 264 16.11 -10.89 7.06
C ALA A 264 16.35 -11.55 8.43
N TYR A 265 17.03 -10.87 9.36
CA TYR A 265 17.29 -11.40 10.71
C TYR A 265 16.03 -11.37 11.60
N THR A 266 15.11 -10.43 11.38
CA THR A 266 13.78 -10.46 12.04
C THR A 266 12.95 -11.65 11.54
N ALA A 267 13.00 -11.96 10.25
CA ALA A 267 12.28 -13.08 9.65
C ALA A 267 12.82 -14.45 10.10
N GLN A 268 14.14 -14.57 10.28
CA GLN A 268 14.82 -15.81 10.65
C GLN A 268 14.94 -16.06 12.16
N ALA A 269 14.60 -15.09 13.00
CA ALA A 269 14.67 -15.23 14.45
C ALA A 269 13.71 -16.31 14.97
N GLU A 270 14.21 -17.21 15.81
CA GLU A 270 13.43 -18.29 16.43
C GLU A 270 13.58 -18.29 17.96
N PRO A 271 12.54 -17.89 18.72
CA PRO A 271 11.24 -17.41 18.25
C PRO A 271 11.32 -16.00 17.63
N LYS A 272 10.41 -15.71 16.70
CA LYS A 272 10.26 -14.37 16.11
C LYS A 272 10.02 -13.34 17.22
N PRO A 273 10.62 -12.13 17.18
CA PRO A 273 10.41 -11.12 18.22
C PRO A 273 8.92 -10.78 18.32
N THR A 274 8.46 -10.41 19.52
CA THR A 274 7.09 -9.94 19.76
C THR A 274 7.04 -8.60 20.51
N THR A 275 8.22 -8.04 20.82
CA THR A 275 8.38 -6.82 21.60
C THR A 275 9.39 -5.90 20.92
N LEU A 276 9.28 -4.59 21.17
CA LEU A 276 10.22 -3.61 20.64
C LEU A 276 11.64 -3.89 21.11
N ALA A 277 11.81 -4.35 22.35
CA ALA A 277 13.12 -4.74 22.87
C ALA A 277 13.73 -5.91 22.08
N GLY A 278 12.92 -6.90 21.67
CA GLY A 278 13.36 -8.00 20.82
C GLY A 278 13.76 -7.53 19.42
N LEU A 279 12.98 -6.64 18.81
CA LEU A 279 13.31 -6.04 17.51
C LEU A 279 14.59 -5.18 17.60
N GLN A 280 14.71 -4.35 18.63
CA GLN A 280 15.87 -3.48 18.83
C GLN A 280 17.14 -4.30 19.05
N ALA A 281 17.07 -5.43 19.77
CA ALA A 281 18.23 -6.31 19.94
C ALA A 281 18.76 -6.85 18.59
N ILE A 282 17.88 -7.18 17.65
CA ILE A 282 18.26 -7.62 16.30
C ILE A 282 18.93 -6.47 15.53
N VAL A 283 18.33 -5.26 15.56
CA VAL A 283 18.90 -4.07 14.92
C VAL A 283 20.30 -3.76 15.46
N ASP A 284 20.46 -3.78 16.78
CA ASP A 284 21.72 -3.50 17.45
C ASP A 284 22.77 -4.58 17.15
N GLU A 285 22.38 -5.86 17.12
CA GLU A 285 23.28 -6.96 16.76
C GLU A 285 23.78 -6.83 15.33
N VAL A 286 22.87 -6.58 14.38
CA VAL A 286 23.22 -6.37 12.96
C VAL A 286 24.18 -5.19 12.83
N ASN A 287 23.88 -4.06 13.46
CA ASN A 287 24.73 -2.87 13.42
C ASN A 287 26.10 -3.11 14.04
N THR A 288 26.14 -3.76 15.20
CA THR A 288 27.39 -4.09 15.88
C THR A 288 28.24 -5.03 15.03
N PHE A 289 27.63 -6.04 14.43
CA PHE A 289 28.33 -6.99 13.57
C PHE A 289 28.89 -6.31 12.31
N VAL A 290 28.05 -5.56 11.59
CA VAL A 290 28.45 -4.90 10.34
C VAL A 290 29.53 -3.84 10.61
N SER A 291 29.37 -3.02 11.65
CA SER A 291 30.37 -1.99 11.99
C SER A 291 31.71 -2.59 12.44
N THR A 292 31.70 -3.65 13.25
CA THR A 292 32.92 -4.34 13.70
C THR A 292 33.66 -5.00 12.53
N ASN A 293 32.94 -5.46 11.50
CA ASN A 293 33.49 -6.21 10.38
C ASN A 293 33.40 -5.46 9.04
N ALA A 294 33.27 -4.13 9.04
CA ALA A 294 32.91 -3.34 7.86
C ALA A 294 33.83 -3.55 6.64
N ALA A 295 35.10 -3.90 6.86
CA ALA A 295 36.06 -4.18 5.80
C ALA A 295 35.93 -5.58 5.18
N ASP A 296 35.21 -6.51 5.83
CA ASP A 296 35.20 -7.94 5.51
C ASP A 296 33.79 -8.51 5.26
N VAL A 297 32.74 -7.69 5.31
CA VAL A 297 31.34 -8.13 5.07
C VAL A 297 30.69 -7.46 3.87
N VAL A 298 29.64 -8.11 3.39
CA VAL A 298 28.68 -7.56 2.43
C VAL A 298 27.28 -8.04 2.79
N ILE A 299 26.29 -7.17 2.68
CA ILE A 299 24.87 -7.52 2.77
C ILE A 299 24.41 -7.83 1.35
N SER A 300 23.91 -9.04 1.12
CA SER A 300 23.41 -9.43 -0.20
C SER A 300 22.00 -8.87 -0.44
N THR A 301 21.49 -9.06 -1.66
CA THR A 301 20.12 -8.65 -2.01
C THR A 301 19.04 -9.40 -1.22
N THR A 302 19.39 -10.54 -0.60
CA THR A 302 18.48 -11.30 0.26
C THR A 302 18.43 -10.78 1.69
N GLY A 303 19.27 -9.79 2.02
CA GLY A 303 19.46 -9.29 3.39
C GLY A 303 20.43 -10.12 4.23
N ALA A 304 20.90 -11.28 3.76
CA ALA A 304 21.90 -12.07 4.46
C ALA A 304 23.25 -11.34 4.52
N ILE A 305 23.95 -11.46 5.65
CA ILE A 305 25.30 -10.91 5.82
C ILE A 305 26.33 -12.00 5.48
N TRP A 306 27.18 -11.71 4.51
CA TRP A 306 28.20 -12.63 4.00
C TRP A 306 29.61 -12.08 4.19
N ALA A 307 30.60 -12.96 4.25
CA ALA A 307 31.99 -12.57 4.05
C ALA A 307 32.18 -12.02 2.62
N ASN A 308 32.86 -10.88 2.48
CA ASN A 308 33.04 -10.23 1.18
C ASN A 308 34.13 -10.88 0.31
N LYS A 309 34.87 -11.86 0.83
CA LYS A 309 35.86 -12.67 0.10
C LYS A 309 35.73 -14.17 0.39
N ASN A 310 36.21 -15.02 -0.53
CA ASN A 310 36.27 -16.46 -0.29
C ASN A 310 37.17 -16.73 0.92
N LEU A 311 36.89 -17.78 1.68
CA LEU A 311 37.70 -18.10 2.84
C LEU A 311 39.16 -18.38 2.43
N GLY A 312 40.09 -17.65 3.03
CA GLY A 312 41.52 -17.70 2.69
C GLY A 312 41.96 -16.78 1.54
N ALA A 313 41.06 -15.98 0.97
CA ALA A 313 41.39 -14.99 -0.05
C ALA A 313 42.06 -13.76 0.56
N SER A 314 42.97 -13.16 -0.21
CA SER A 314 43.71 -11.95 0.20
C SER A 314 42.96 -10.65 -0.11
N GLN A 315 42.01 -10.69 -1.05
CA GLN A 315 41.21 -9.52 -1.44
C GLN A 315 39.81 -9.91 -1.90
N VAL A 316 38.92 -8.93 -1.92
CA VAL A 316 37.63 -9.01 -2.61
C VAL A 316 37.89 -9.07 -4.11
N ALA A 317 37.15 -9.91 -4.82
CA ALA A 317 37.35 -10.11 -6.26
C ALA A 317 37.21 -8.79 -7.04
N THR A 318 38.20 -8.49 -7.88
CA THR A 318 38.15 -7.38 -8.84
C THR A 318 37.74 -7.83 -10.25
N SER A 319 37.77 -9.13 -10.52
CA SER A 319 37.20 -9.79 -11.69
C SER A 319 36.83 -11.24 -11.34
N SER A 320 36.06 -11.92 -12.18
CA SER A 320 35.75 -13.34 -11.97
C SER A 320 37.00 -14.23 -11.94
N THR A 321 38.07 -13.82 -12.63
CA THR A 321 39.33 -14.56 -12.76
C THR A 321 40.46 -14.02 -11.87
N ASP A 322 40.13 -13.18 -10.88
CA ASP A 322 41.09 -12.62 -9.94
C ASP A 322 41.65 -13.71 -9.00
N ALA A 323 42.86 -14.17 -9.29
CA ALA A 323 43.52 -15.23 -8.54
C ALA A 323 43.72 -14.90 -7.05
N ALA A 324 43.85 -13.62 -6.69
CA ALA A 324 44.03 -13.19 -5.29
C ALA A 324 42.74 -13.30 -4.46
N SER A 325 41.60 -13.44 -5.13
CA SER A 325 40.27 -13.58 -4.55
C SER A 325 39.76 -15.02 -4.43
N TYR A 326 40.45 -15.99 -5.05
CA TYR A 326 40.00 -17.39 -5.12
C TYR A 326 39.91 -18.04 -3.74
N GLY A 327 40.80 -17.67 -2.83
CA GLY A 327 40.89 -18.27 -1.51
C GLY A 327 41.39 -19.71 -1.55
N ASN A 328 41.03 -20.47 -0.51
CA ASN A 328 41.40 -21.86 -0.36
C ASN A 328 40.27 -22.80 -0.82
N HIS A 329 40.65 -24.03 -1.13
CA HIS A 329 39.74 -25.14 -1.31
C HIS A 329 39.61 -25.96 -0.03
N TYR A 330 38.42 -26.52 0.20
CA TYR A 330 38.09 -27.31 1.37
C TYR A 330 37.43 -28.61 0.92
N GLN A 331 37.81 -29.75 1.51
CA GLN A 331 37.02 -30.98 1.35
C GLN A 331 35.79 -30.90 2.26
N TRP A 332 34.65 -31.38 1.78
CA TRP A 332 33.40 -31.25 2.52
C TRP A 332 33.52 -31.90 3.90
N GLY A 333 33.19 -31.17 4.97
CA GLY A 333 33.33 -31.68 6.34
C GLY A 333 34.74 -31.55 6.95
N LYS A 334 35.68 -30.84 6.32
CA LYS A 334 37.01 -30.54 6.90
C LYS A 334 37.20 -29.05 7.17
N ALA A 335 37.79 -28.74 8.33
CA ALA A 335 38.26 -27.39 8.63
C ALA A 335 39.57 -27.03 7.91
N GLN A 336 40.35 -28.06 7.53
CA GLN A 336 41.66 -27.89 6.90
C GLN A 336 41.53 -27.23 5.52
N ALA A 337 42.28 -26.14 5.35
CA ALA A 337 42.40 -25.42 4.09
C ALA A 337 43.45 -26.05 3.17
N PHE A 338 43.18 -26.00 1.86
CA PHE A 338 44.11 -26.36 0.80
C PHE A 338 44.28 -25.18 -0.16
N THR A 339 45.46 -24.57 -0.15
CA THR A 339 45.79 -23.42 -1.01
C THR A 339 45.78 -23.79 -2.49
N ASN A 340 46.14 -22.88 -3.39
CA ASN A 340 46.31 -23.21 -4.81
C ASN A 340 47.65 -23.93 -5.11
N ALA A 341 48.52 -24.13 -4.12
CA ALA A 341 49.76 -24.88 -4.30
C ALA A 341 49.47 -26.39 -4.30
N TYR A 342 49.67 -27.06 -5.44
CA TYR A 342 49.51 -28.51 -5.56
C TYR A 342 50.83 -29.25 -5.34
N SER A 343 50.80 -30.29 -4.49
CA SER A 343 51.88 -31.24 -4.32
C SER A 343 51.30 -32.60 -3.93
N THR A 344 51.75 -33.66 -4.60
CA THR A 344 51.37 -35.04 -4.26
C THR A 344 51.88 -35.48 -2.88
N ALA A 345 52.92 -34.82 -2.36
CA ALA A 345 53.44 -35.08 -1.02
C ALA A 345 52.45 -34.69 0.09
N ASN A 346 51.48 -33.83 -0.22
CA ASN A 346 50.44 -33.37 0.71
C ASN A 346 49.12 -34.14 0.51
N ASN A 347 49.17 -35.28 -0.17
CA ASN A 347 48.01 -36.15 -0.37
C ASN A 347 48.13 -37.43 0.47
N VAL A 348 46.99 -37.96 0.88
CA VAL A 348 46.87 -39.30 1.46
C VAL A 348 45.76 -40.07 0.75
N ALA A 349 45.99 -41.35 0.46
CA ALA A 349 44.97 -42.20 -0.14
C ALA A 349 43.85 -42.46 0.88
N GLY A 350 42.61 -42.18 0.48
CA GLY A 350 41.41 -42.39 1.28
C GLY A 350 40.51 -43.50 0.74
N PRO A 351 39.32 -43.67 1.35
CA PRO A 351 38.83 -42.91 2.51
C PRO A 351 39.62 -43.24 3.78
N VAL A 352 39.77 -42.27 4.69
CA VAL A 352 40.44 -42.46 5.99
C VAL A 352 39.42 -42.62 7.12
N ALA A 353 39.84 -43.17 8.27
CA ALA A 353 38.93 -43.42 9.39
C ALA A 353 38.49 -42.17 10.16
N SER A 354 39.26 -41.07 10.08
CA SER A 354 38.94 -39.82 10.79
C SER A 354 39.74 -38.64 10.26
N ALA A 355 39.34 -37.41 10.64
CA ALA A 355 40.11 -36.20 10.37
C ALA A 355 41.53 -36.25 10.95
N ALA A 356 41.71 -36.90 12.11
CA ALA A 356 43.02 -37.06 12.75
C ALA A 356 43.97 -37.92 11.89
N VAL A 357 43.45 -38.97 11.24
CA VAL A 357 44.24 -39.81 10.32
C VAL A 357 44.59 -39.05 9.04
N ALA A 358 43.68 -38.21 8.53
CA ALA A 358 44.01 -37.35 7.39
C ALA A 358 45.12 -36.33 7.73
N GLY A 359 45.12 -35.84 8.98
CA GLY A 359 45.96 -34.72 9.38
C GLY A 359 45.75 -33.51 8.44
N THR A 360 46.86 -32.91 8.02
CA THR A 360 46.87 -31.77 7.09
C THR A 360 46.76 -32.18 5.62
N ASN A 361 46.74 -33.47 5.31
CA ASN A 361 46.75 -33.95 3.93
C ASN A 361 45.38 -33.84 3.26
N PHE A 362 45.41 -33.64 1.95
CA PHE A 362 44.25 -33.78 1.08
C PHE A 362 44.00 -35.27 0.86
N VAL A 363 42.79 -35.73 1.14
CA VAL A 363 42.47 -37.15 1.06
C VAL A 363 41.94 -37.46 -0.34
N THR A 364 42.71 -38.18 -1.14
CA THR A 364 42.29 -38.57 -2.49
C THR A 364 41.47 -39.85 -2.44
N ASN A 365 40.27 -39.85 -3.00
CA ASN A 365 39.45 -41.05 -3.20
C ASN A 365 38.87 -41.08 -4.62
N GLY A 366 39.27 -42.11 -5.38
CA GLY A 366 38.80 -42.40 -6.72
C GLY A 366 37.78 -43.55 -6.80
N THR A 367 37.24 -44.00 -5.67
CA THR A 367 36.34 -45.16 -5.60
C THR A 367 35.04 -44.79 -4.90
N ALA A 368 33.91 -45.28 -5.42
CA ALA A 368 32.59 -45.05 -4.83
C ALA A 368 32.57 -45.45 -3.33
N PRO A 369 31.97 -44.63 -2.45
CA PRO A 369 31.09 -43.50 -2.73
C PRO A 369 31.78 -42.15 -2.96
N TYR A 370 33.12 -42.12 -3.14
CA TYR A 370 33.91 -40.90 -3.35
C TYR A 370 33.85 -39.90 -2.18
N ASP A 371 33.75 -40.43 -0.96
CA ASP A 371 33.91 -39.67 0.29
C ASP A 371 35.37 -39.75 0.76
N TRP A 372 35.84 -38.75 1.49
CA TRP A 372 37.18 -38.77 2.07
C TRP A 372 37.25 -39.54 3.39
N ILE A 373 36.10 -39.76 4.05
CA ILE A 373 36.02 -40.42 5.36
C ILE A 373 35.17 -41.70 5.30
N THR A 374 35.55 -42.71 6.07
CA THR A 374 34.74 -43.91 6.30
C THR A 374 34.79 -44.34 7.79
N PRO A 375 33.65 -44.60 8.45
CA PRO A 375 32.28 -44.41 7.96
C PRO A 375 31.97 -42.94 7.63
N ALA A 376 31.02 -42.70 6.73
CA ALA A 376 30.58 -41.35 6.38
C ALA A 376 29.97 -40.63 7.59
N ASN A 377 30.16 -39.31 7.67
CA ASN A 377 29.58 -38.48 8.72
C ASN A 377 28.96 -37.21 8.10
N ASP A 378 27.63 -37.11 8.21
CA ASP A 378 26.83 -36.06 7.59
C ASP A 378 26.71 -34.79 8.45
N PHE A 379 27.22 -34.82 9.68
CA PHE A 379 27.10 -33.73 10.66
C PHE A 379 28.38 -32.90 10.80
N LEU A 380 29.34 -33.05 9.88
CA LEU A 380 30.66 -32.45 10.02
C LEU A 380 30.64 -30.92 9.93
N TRP A 381 29.88 -30.31 9.03
CA TRP A 381 29.78 -28.84 8.97
C TRP A 381 28.53 -28.28 9.63
N ASN A 382 27.44 -29.03 9.60
CA ASN A 382 26.18 -28.64 10.20
C ASN A 382 25.63 -29.80 11.03
N SER A 383 25.54 -29.63 12.36
CA SER A 383 24.88 -30.59 13.26
C SER A 383 23.39 -30.29 13.47
N GLY A 384 22.92 -29.15 12.95
CA GLY A 384 21.53 -28.72 12.98
C GLY A 384 20.76 -29.17 11.74
N THR A 385 19.85 -28.32 11.28
CA THR A 385 18.99 -28.57 10.12
C THR A 385 19.29 -27.60 8.98
N GLU A 386 18.61 -27.77 7.84
CA GLU A 386 18.71 -26.83 6.72
C GLU A 386 18.16 -25.44 7.04
N ALA A 387 17.09 -25.36 7.86
CA ALA A 387 16.46 -24.11 8.27
C ALA A 387 17.13 -23.50 9.51
N ASN A 388 17.60 -24.36 10.43
CA ASN A 388 18.28 -23.96 11.65
C ASN A 388 19.65 -24.64 11.72
N PRO A 389 20.63 -24.19 10.92
CA PRO A 389 21.96 -24.77 10.89
C PRO A 389 22.72 -24.49 12.20
N THR A 390 23.52 -25.47 12.62
CA THR A 390 24.38 -25.36 13.81
C THR A 390 25.80 -25.71 13.40
N LYS A 391 26.69 -24.72 13.46
CA LYS A 391 28.10 -24.87 13.13
C LYS A 391 28.78 -25.87 14.06
N THR A 392 29.71 -26.65 13.53
CA THR A 392 30.58 -27.53 14.34
C THR A 392 32.06 -27.14 14.24
N ALA A 393 32.93 -27.79 15.03
CA ALA A 393 34.37 -27.58 14.97
C ALA A 393 35.03 -27.97 13.61
N ALA A 394 34.34 -28.74 12.77
CA ALA A 394 34.84 -29.07 11.43
C ALA A 394 34.49 -28.00 10.38
N ASP A 395 33.58 -27.07 10.69
CA ASP A 395 33.24 -25.94 9.82
C ASP A 395 34.44 -24.96 9.74
N PRO A 396 34.97 -24.68 8.53
CA PRO A 396 36.18 -23.87 8.38
C PRO A 396 35.97 -22.37 8.59
N CYS A 397 34.73 -21.87 8.61
CA CYS A 397 34.47 -20.44 8.75
C CYS A 397 34.89 -19.91 10.13
N PRO A 398 35.25 -18.62 10.26
CA PRO A 398 35.61 -18.03 11.54
C PRO A 398 34.42 -17.95 12.50
N THR A 399 34.68 -17.54 13.76
CA THR A 399 33.63 -17.28 14.77
C THR A 399 32.59 -16.30 14.24
N ASN A 400 31.31 -16.55 14.56
CA ASN A 400 30.13 -15.81 14.08
C ASN A 400 29.83 -15.99 12.58
N TYR A 401 30.49 -16.96 11.93
CA TYR A 401 30.22 -17.35 10.56
C TYR A 401 30.16 -18.86 10.44
N ARG A 402 29.45 -19.35 9.41
CA ARG A 402 29.38 -20.77 9.06
C ARG A 402 29.40 -20.97 7.55
N VAL A 403 29.60 -22.22 7.12
CA VAL A 403 29.33 -22.63 5.74
C VAL A 403 27.82 -22.49 5.49
N PRO A 404 27.41 -21.89 4.37
CA PRO A 404 25.99 -21.68 4.07
C PRO A 404 25.28 -22.99 3.78
N THR A 405 23.96 -23.00 3.94
CA THR A 405 23.10 -24.10 3.54
C THR A 405 22.83 -24.07 2.03
N TYR A 406 22.30 -25.16 1.49
CA TYR A 406 21.89 -25.24 0.08
C TYR A 406 20.80 -24.22 -0.22
N THR A 407 19.89 -24.01 0.71
CA THR A 407 18.75 -23.10 0.60
C THR A 407 19.24 -21.66 0.51
N GLU A 408 20.18 -21.24 1.37
CA GLU A 408 20.80 -19.91 1.33
C GLU A 408 21.52 -19.65 0.00
N LEU A 409 22.34 -20.60 -0.47
CA LEU A 409 22.99 -20.47 -1.78
C LEU A 409 21.99 -20.47 -2.94
N THR A 410 20.85 -21.16 -2.81
CA THR A 410 19.78 -21.15 -3.81
C THR A 410 19.13 -19.77 -3.89
N TYR A 411 18.91 -19.11 -2.75
CA TYR A 411 18.39 -17.74 -2.69
C TYR A 411 19.35 -16.75 -3.34
N GLU A 412 20.64 -16.84 -3.05
CA GLU A 412 21.65 -16.01 -3.71
C GLU A 412 21.72 -16.26 -5.22
N LYS A 413 21.67 -17.54 -5.63
CA LYS A 413 21.67 -17.92 -7.06
C LYS A 413 20.44 -17.38 -7.80
N ALA A 414 19.29 -17.31 -7.14
CA ALA A 414 18.06 -16.78 -7.74
C ALA A 414 18.15 -15.28 -8.00
N ASN A 415 18.98 -14.56 -7.24
CA ASN A 415 19.17 -13.11 -7.33
C ASN A 415 20.42 -12.69 -8.12
N LEU A 416 21.06 -13.61 -8.85
CA LEU A 416 22.16 -13.24 -9.74
C LEU A 416 21.62 -12.39 -10.91
N PRO A 417 22.28 -11.27 -11.28
CA PRO A 417 21.88 -10.46 -12.43
C PRO A 417 21.78 -11.26 -13.74
N THR A 418 22.70 -12.21 -13.92
CA THR A 418 22.63 -13.24 -14.95
C THR A 418 23.00 -14.59 -14.35
N ALA A 419 22.31 -15.66 -14.74
CA ALA A 419 22.54 -17.00 -14.19
C ALA A 419 23.80 -17.66 -14.78
N ASN A 420 24.98 -17.05 -14.58
CA ASN A 420 26.29 -17.53 -15.03
C ASN A 420 27.44 -16.85 -14.23
N ALA A 421 28.69 -17.12 -14.59
CA ALA A 421 29.88 -16.58 -13.92
C ALA A 421 29.97 -15.04 -13.95
N ALA A 422 29.47 -14.41 -15.01
CA ALA A 422 29.44 -12.94 -15.09
C ALA A 422 28.48 -12.36 -14.04
N GLY A 423 27.29 -12.96 -13.88
CA GLY A 423 26.33 -12.53 -12.86
C GLY A 423 26.75 -12.90 -11.44
N ALA A 424 27.42 -14.04 -11.25
CA ALA A 424 28.02 -14.41 -9.96
C ALA A 424 29.08 -13.39 -9.49
N PHE A 425 29.87 -12.83 -10.42
CA PHE A 425 30.81 -11.75 -10.12
C PHE A 425 30.12 -10.38 -9.97
N ALA A 426 29.07 -10.11 -10.76
CA ALA A 426 28.33 -8.85 -10.70
C ALA A 426 27.41 -8.73 -9.48
N SER A 427 27.10 -9.84 -8.79
CA SER A 427 26.32 -9.83 -7.55
C SER A 427 27.11 -9.18 -6.40
N PRO A 428 26.44 -8.78 -5.30
CA PRO A 428 27.13 -8.25 -4.12
C PRO A 428 28.25 -9.16 -3.59
N LEU A 429 28.11 -10.48 -3.74
CA LEU A 429 29.08 -11.46 -3.25
C LEU A 429 30.38 -11.52 -4.06
N LYS A 430 30.36 -11.04 -5.31
CA LYS A 430 31.50 -11.06 -6.25
C LYS A 430 32.21 -12.41 -6.28
N LEU A 431 31.48 -13.49 -6.57
CA LEU A 431 32.02 -14.85 -6.51
C LEU A 431 32.97 -15.14 -7.69
N PRO A 432 34.26 -15.45 -7.45
CA PRO A 432 35.19 -15.79 -8.52
C PRO A 432 35.12 -17.26 -8.99
N VAL A 433 35.71 -17.53 -10.15
CA VAL A 433 35.84 -18.86 -10.76
C VAL A 433 37.13 -19.58 -10.33
N ALA A 434 37.23 -19.87 -9.03
CA ALA A 434 38.43 -20.45 -8.41
C ALA A 434 38.77 -21.90 -8.86
N GLY A 435 37.89 -22.58 -9.58
CA GLY A 435 38.06 -23.97 -9.99
C GLY A 435 37.80 -24.94 -8.84
N ALA A 436 38.57 -26.04 -8.82
CA ALA A 436 38.39 -27.14 -7.87
C ALA A 436 39.66 -27.97 -7.70
N ARG A 437 39.76 -28.68 -6.57
CA ARG A 437 40.67 -29.82 -6.40
C ARG A 437 39.94 -31.13 -6.66
N THR A 438 40.50 -31.97 -7.53
CA THR A 438 39.89 -33.24 -7.94
C THR A 438 39.97 -34.30 -6.84
N SER A 439 38.92 -35.09 -6.67
CA SER A 439 38.87 -36.12 -5.63
C SER A 439 39.89 -37.24 -5.82
N SER A 440 40.25 -37.60 -7.05
CA SER A 440 41.13 -38.74 -7.33
C SER A 440 42.62 -38.43 -7.23
N THR A 441 43.03 -37.18 -7.45
CA THR A 441 44.46 -36.80 -7.52
C THR A 441 44.83 -35.61 -6.63
N GLY A 442 43.83 -34.88 -6.11
CA GLY A 442 44.02 -33.62 -5.39
C GLY A 442 44.49 -32.46 -6.27
N ALA A 443 44.72 -32.68 -7.57
CA ALA A 443 45.18 -31.66 -8.51
C ALA A 443 44.10 -30.60 -8.75
N LEU A 444 44.54 -29.36 -8.99
CA LEU A 444 43.68 -28.27 -9.40
C LEU A 444 43.15 -28.49 -10.82
N ASN A 445 41.88 -28.15 -11.02
CA ASN A 445 41.22 -28.18 -12.32
C ASN A 445 40.24 -26.99 -12.44
N TYR A 446 39.91 -26.60 -13.67
CA TYR A 446 38.93 -25.57 -14.00
C TYR A 446 39.17 -24.17 -13.41
N VAL A 447 40.40 -23.89 -12.98
CA VAL A 447 40.80 -22.58 -12.47
C VAL A 447 40.57 -21.51 -13.54
N GLY A 448 39.90 -20.42 -13.20
CA GLY A 448 39.58 -19.35 -14.15
C GLY A 448 38.39 -19.65 -15.07
N THR A 449 37.68 -20.78 -14.89
CA THR A 449 36.56 -21.16 -15.77
C THR A 449 35.30 -21.57 -15.01
N TYR A 450 35.43 -22.24 -13.86
CA TYR A 450 34.29 -22.65 -13.03
C TYR A 450 34.39 -22.11 -11.60
N GLY A 451 33.27 -21.65 -11.07
CA GLY A 451 33.09 -21.42 -9.65
C GLY A 451 32.39 -22.61 -9.02
N ASN A 452 33.00 -23.21 -8.00
CA ASN A 452 32.43 -24.31 -7.24
C ASN A 452 32.43 -23.92 -5.76
N TYR A 453 31.24 -23.93 -5.17
CA TYR A 453 31.01 -23.49 -3.80
C TYR A 453 30.26 -24.56 -3.03
N TRP A 454 30.81 -24.91 -1.87
CA TRP A 454 30.14 -25.83 -0.97
C TRP A 454 28.97 -25.18 -0.22
N SER A 455 27.93 -25.98 0.01
CA SER A 455 27.04 -25.80 1.15
C SER A 455 27.35 -26.83 2.24
N SER A 456 26.83 -26.60 3.44
CA SER A 456 26.84 -27.56 4.55
C SER A 456 25.79 -28.66 4.39
N THR A 457 25.03 -28.68 3.30
CA THR A 457 23.87 -29.56 3.11
C THR A 457 24.28 -30.86 2.41
N VAL A 458 23.84 -31.97 2.97
CA VAL A 458 24.06 -33.32 2.44
C VAL A 458 22.97 -33.72 1.43
N SER A 459 23.32 -34.52 0.43
CA SER A 459 22.39 -35.19 -0.48
C SER A 459 22.83 -36.64 -0.70
N GLY A 460 22.28 -37.59 0.07
CA GLY A 460 22.74 -38.97 0.08
C GLY A 460 24.24 -39.06 0.39
N THR A 461 25.01 -39.77 -0.43
CA THR A 461 26.48 -39.90 -0.28
C THR A 461 27.28 -38.69 -0.80
N THR A 462 26.60 -37.63 -1.22
CA THR A 462 27.20 -36.41 -1.79
C THR A 462 26.85 -35.19 -0.94
N ALA A 463 27.38 -34.03 -1.31
CA ALA A 463 27.01 -32.75 -0.72
C ALA A 463 26.55 -31.76 -1.79
N ARG A 464 25.70 -30.83 -1.39
CA ARG A 464 25.10 -29.84 -2.26
C ARG A 464 26.07 -28.69 -2.56
N THR A 465 26.08 -28.23 -3.81
CA THR A 465 27.01 -27.22 -4.31
C THR A 465 26.35 -26.21 -5.22
N LEU A 466 26.84 -24.97 -5.18
CA LEU A 466 26.62 -24.00 -6.25
C LEU A 466 27.76 -24.12 -7.27
N ASN A 467 27.42 -24.42 -8.52
CA ASN A 467 28.34 -24.44 -9.65
C ASN A 467 27.95 -23.38 -10.67
N PHE A 468 28.93 -22.66 -11.21
CA PHE A 468 28.70 -21.76 -12.32
C PHE A 468 29.90 -21.68 -13.27
N ASN A 469 29.63 -21.37 -14.53
CA ASN A 469 30.59 -21.19 -15.61
C ASN A 469 30.14 -20.05 -16.54
N SER A 470 30.75 -19.88 -17.71
CA SER A 470 30.40 -18.82 -18.66
C SER A 470 28.93 -18.78 -19.10
N SER A 471 28.24 -19.92 -19.02
CA SER A 471 26.90 -20.10 -19.60
C SER A 471 25.80 -20.30 -18.57
N THR A 472 26.10 -20.96 -17.44
CA THR A 472 25.08 -21.35 -16.46
C THR A 472 25.53 -21.17 -15.01
N ALA A 473 24.56 -21.04 -14.11
CA ALA A 473 24.69 -21.13 -12.66
C ALA A 473 23.60 -22.04 -12.11
N THR A 474 23.99 -23.12 -11.44
CA THR A 474 23.10 -24.22 -11.03
C THR A 474 23.47 -24.76 -9.66
N MET A 475 22.46 -25.17 -8.90
CA MET A 475 22.69 -26.00 -7.73
C MET A 475 22.78 -27.48 -8.15
N THR A 476 23.79 -28.19 -7.65
CA THR A 476 24.05 -29.60 -7.98
C THR A 476 24.41 -30.39 -6.72
N SER A 477 24.73 -31.68 -6.89
CA SER A 477 25.27 -32.53 -5.84
C SER A 477 26.61 -33.10 -6.29
N THR A 478 27.63 -33.02 -5.44
CA THR A 478 29.00 -33.43 -5.77
C THR A 478 29.64 -34.26 -4.66
N ASN A 479 30.54 -35.16 -5.04
CA ASN A 479 31.25 -36.06 -4.13
C ASN A 479 32.09 -35.29 -3.10
N ARG A 480 32.04 -35.72 -1.83
CA ARG A 480 32.60 -34.98 -0.69
C ARG A 480 34.14 -34.97 -0.65
N ALA A 481 34.80 -35.84 -1.40
CA ALA A 481 36.25 -35.85 -1.54
C ALA A 481 36.81 -34.74 -2.44
N TYR A 482 35.98 -34.00 -3.21
CA TYR A 482 36.44 -32.82 -3.95
C TYR A 482 36.83 -31.68 -3.01
N GLY A 483 37.71 -30.79 -3.48
CA GLY A 483 37.99 -29.53 -2.81
C GLY A 483 37.35 -28.36 -3.55
N PHE A 484 36.41 -27.66 -2.92
CA PHE A 484 35.76 -26.46 -3.49
C PHE A 484 35.88 -25.26 -2.56
N SER A 485 35.51 -24.09 -3.08
CA SER A 485 35.57 -22.84 -2.33
C SER A 485 34.49 -22.79 -1.25
N VAL A 486 34.74 -22.01 -0.20
CA VAL A 486 33.75 -21.68 0.83
C VAL A 486 33.59 -20.17 0.88
N ARG A 487 32.34 -19.71 0.87
CA ARG A 487 31.94 -18.33 1.10
C ARG A 487 31.09 -18.32 2.37
N CYS A 488 31.61 -17.76 3.45
CA CYS A 488 30.98 -17.85 4.76
C CYS A 488 29.80 -16.88 4.89
N ILE A 489 28.74 -17.31 5.57
CA ILE A 489 27.57 -16.51 5.95
C ILE A 489 27.58 -16.29 7.47
N LYS A 490 27.10 -15.13 7.95
CA LYS A 490 26.95 -14.87 9.39
C LYS A 490 26.02 -15.92 10.02
N GLU A 491 26.36 -16.38 11.22
CA GLU A 491 25.53 -17.28 12.04
C GLU A 491 24.18 -16.66 12.43
#